data_AF-A0A8T0GPH8-F1
#
_entry.id   AF-A0A8T0GPH8-F1
#
_cell.length_a   1.000
_cell.length_b   1.000
_cell.length_c   1.000
_cell.angle_alpha   90.00
_cell.angle_beta   90.00
_cell.angle_gamma   90.00
#
_symmetry.space_group_name_H-M   'P 1'
#
loop_
_entity.id
_entity.type
_entity.pdbx_description
1 polymer ?
#
loop_
_entity_poly.entity_id
_entity_poly.type
_entity_poly.pdbx_seq_one_letter_code
_entity_poly.pdbx_strand_id
1 'polypeptide(L)'
;MFHEATQSDKALLNRLCPADKDKKRTFAKVMFKRLKKLGIDKTNPDELTPEEVKKFVRLDLDPALITWKRVLDVNDRFLRKITVGQGPDEKGMTRETGFDIAVGSEIMAVLALTTSMADMRERLGNMVVGTSRGGDPVTADDLGIGGALTVLMKDAIHPTLMQTLEGTPVLVHAGPFANIAHGNSSVVADQIALKLVGPEGFVVTEAGFGSDIGVEKFFNIKCRYSGLTPQCAVIVATVRALKMHGGGPAVVAGKPLDHIYKNENVELVRQGCCNLVKHIENTKSYGVNVVVAVNAFSTDTEDELQAVREAAIAAGASDAVICTHFAHGGAGAVELGKAVQKACEQHSGEFKFLYPLDISIKEKIEAIAKSYGAAGVEYSPEAEKQIETYTRQGFTNLPICVAKTQYSFSDNAAAKGVPTGFTLPIRDVRASVGAGFIYPLIGTMSTMPGLPTRPCFFDIDMDLETGMVLGLS
;
A
#
# COMPACT_ATOMS: atom_id res chain seq x y z
N MET A 1 19.81 20.69 8.46
CA MET A 1 19.40 21.21 9.79
C MET A 1 20.57 21.68 10.66
N PHE A 2 21.44 20.81 11.19
CA PHE A 2 22.53 21.25 12.10
C PHE A 2 23.60 22.11 11.44
N HIS A 3 24.11 21.67 10.28
CA HIS A 3 25.09 22.45 9.55
C HIS A 3 24.50 23.78 9.08
N GLU A 4 23.23 23.78 8.66
CA GLU A 4 22.53 25.01 8.30
C GLU A 4 22.42 25.98 9.48
N ALA A 5 22.06 25.52 10.68
CA ALA A 5 21.87 26.40 11.85
C ALA A 5 23.18 27.01 12.38
N THR A 6 24.33 26.40 12.10
CA THR A 6 25.61 26.77 12.75
C THR A 6 26.68 27.34 11.81
N GLN A 7 26.46 27.27 10.50
CA GLN A 7 27.47 27.66 9.50
C GLN A 7 26.98 28.82 8.63
N SER A 8 27.91 29.65 8.17
CA SER A 8 27.62 30.70 7.18
C SER A 8 27.32 30.09 5.81
N ASP A 9 26.58 30.81 4.98
CA ASP A 9 26.18 30.36 3.64
C ASP A 9 27.41 30.03 2.77
N LYS A 10 28.44 30.87 2.85
CA LYS A 10 29.73 30.63 2.19
C LYS A 10 30.41 29.35 2.68
N ALA A 11 30.41 29.09 3.99
CA ALA A 11 31.02 27.88 4.54
C ALA A 11 30.24 26.61 4.14
N LEU A 12 28.92 26.70 3.99
CA LEU A 12 28.09 25.60 3.48
C LEU A 12 28.37 25.34 2.00
N LEU A 13 28.39 26.38 1.17
CA LEU A 13 28.74 26.26 -0.26
C LEU A 13 30.13 25.63 -0.43
N ASN A 14 31.09 26.04 0.40
CA ASN A 14 32.44 25.46 0.45
C ASN A 14 32.46 23.96 0.69
N ARG A 15 31.57 23.45 1.55
CA ARG A 15 31.51 22.02 1.88
C ARG A 15 30.68 21.21 0.88
N LEU A 16 29.61 21.80 0.35
CA LEU A 16 28.73 21.15 -0.64
C LEU A 16 29.40 21.09 -2.02
N CYS A 17 30.11 22.13 -2.40
CA CYS A 17 30.82 22.23 -3.67
C CYS A 17 32.31 22.51 -3.39
N PRO A 18 33.07 21.54 -2.86
CA PRO A 18 34.49 21.75 -2.58
C PRO A 18 35.24 22.10 -3.85
N ALA A 19 36.19 23.02 -3.74
CA ALA A 19 37.05 23.38 -4.86
C ALA A 19 38.04 22.24 -5.13
N ASP A 20 38.28 21.92 -6.40
CA ASP A 20 39.28 20.96 -6.82
C ASP A 20 40.71 21.52 -6.72
N LYS A 21 41.69 20.76 -7.20
CA LYS A 21 43.11 21.15 -7.19
C LYS A 21 43.37 22.45 -7.98
N ASP A 22 42.53 22.76 -8.95
CA ASP A 22 42.61 23.96 -9.79
C ASP A 22 41.74 25.11 -9.25
N LYS A 23 41.25 24.98 -8.01
CA LYS A 23 40.34 25.92 -7.33
C LYS A 23 38.99 26.08 -8.03
N LYS A 24 38.59 25.14 -8.89
CA LYS A 24 37.29 25.16 -9.57
C LYS A 24 36.25 24.40 -8.76
N ARG A 25 35.03 24.91 -8.73
CA ARG A 25 33.88 24.26 -8.09
C ARG A 25 32.96 23.67 -9.14
N THR A 26 32.32 22.56 -8.80
CA THR A 26 31.31 21.94 -9.65
C THR A 26 30.14 21.45 -8.80
N PHE A 27 28.93 21.57 -9.32
CA PHE A 27 27.77 20.91 -8.72
C PHE A 27 27.81 19.39 -8.97
N ALA A 28 27.42 18.61 -7.96
CA ALA A 28 27.14 17.19 -8.17
C ALA A 28 25.86 17.03 -9.03
N LYS A 29 25.75 15.93 -9.79
CA LYS A 29 24.60 15.70 -10.70
C LYS A 29 23.23 15.88 -10.03
N VAL A 30 23.08 15.42 -8.78
CA VAL A 30 21.81 15.54 -8.03
C VAL A 30 21.46 16.99 -7.68
N MET A 31 22.46 17.87 -7.51
CA MET A 31 22.24 19.26 -7.13
C MET A 31 21.52 20.06 -8.22
N PHE A 32 21.66 19.68 -9.50
CA PHE A 32 20.93 20.30 -10.60
C PHE A 32 19.41 20.16 -10.47
N LYS A 33 18.92 19.08 -9.85
CA LYS A 33 17.47 18.95 -9.57
C LYS A 33 16.99 20.02 -8.59
N ARG A 34 17.78 20.28 -7.54
CA ARG A 34 17.49 21.34 -6.58
C ARG A 34 17.59 22.73 -7.20
N LEU A 35 18.63 22.99 -8.00
CA LEU A 35 18.77 24.26 -8.73
C LEU A 35 17.56 24.54 -9.63
N LYS A 36 17.14 23.54 -10.41
CA LYS A 36 15.92 23.61 -11.24
C LYS A 36 14.68 23.91 -10.41
N LYS A 37 14.50 23.22 -9.27
CA LYS A 37 13.38 23.47 -8.35
C LYS A 37 13.37 24.89 -7.79
N LEU A 38 14.54 25.48 -7.58
CA LEU A 38 14.71 26.85 -7.09
C LEU A 38 14.64 27.92 -8.20
N GLY A 39 14.50 27.52 -9.47
CA GLY A 39 14.52 28.44 -10.62
C GLY A 39 15.91 29.04 -10.89
N ILE A 40 16.98 28.30 -10.61
CA ILE A 40 18.37 28.73 -10.82
C ILE A 40 18.95 27.94 -12.00
N ASP A 41 19.25 28.63 -13.10
CA ASP A 41 19.77 28.00 -14.33
C ASP A 41 21.32 27.97 -14.40
N LYS A 42 22.00 28.55 -13.40
CA LYS A 42 23.45 28.61 -13.33
C LYS A 42 24.06 27.23 -13.12
N THR A 43 25.13 26.94 -13.84
CA THR A 43 25.82 25.63 -13.79
C THR A 43 27.14 25.65 -13.05
N ASN A 44 27.63 26.85 -12.68
CA ASN A 44 28.85 27.06 -11.93
C ASN A 44 28.53 27.61 -10.52
N PRO A 45 28.98 26.95 -9.44
CA PRO A 45 28.75 27.43 -8.07
C PRO A 45 29.30 28.84 -7.78
N ASP A 46 30.37 29.25 -8.45
CA ASP A 46 30.99 30.56 -8.25
C ASP A 46 30.21 31.72 -8.90
N GLU A 47 29.23 31.42 -9.75
CA GLU A 47 28.36 32.42 -10.42
C GLU A 47 27.07 32.71 -9.63
N LEU A 48 26.82 31.97 -8.55
CA LEU A 48 25.64 32.17 -7.71
C LEU A 48 25.71 33.53 -6.98
N THR A 49 24.62 34.29 -6.99
CA THR A 49 24.50 35.49 -6.15
C THR A 49 24.41 35.08 -4.67
N PRO A 50 24.69 35.99 -3.71
CA PRO A 50 24.53 35.69 -2.29
C PRO A 50 23.14 35.12 -1.93
N GLU A 51 22.09 35.62 -2.56
CA GLU A 51 20.71 35.17 -2.37
C GLU A 51 20.48 33.76 -2.93
N GLU A 52 21.02 33.46 -4.11
CA GLU A 52 20.95 32.13 -4.71
C GLU A 52 21.76 31.11 -3.90
N VAL A 53 22.95 31.49 -3.43
CA VAL A 53 23.75 30.66 -2.52
C VAL A 53 22.92 30.32 -1.29
N LYS A 54 22.33 31.32 -0.64
CA LYS A 54 21.50 31.12 0.56
C LYS A 54 20.36 30.14 0.31
N LYS A 55 19.60 30.31 -0.78
CA LYS A 55 18.49 29.40 -1.17
C LYS A 55 18.97 27.99 -1.50
N PHE A 56 20.10 27.88 -2.19
CA PHE A 56 20.65 26.59 -2.60
C PHE A 56 21.14 25.78 -1.40
N VAL A 57 21.96 26.38 -0.52
CA VAL A 57 22.62 25.66 0.57
C VAL A 57 21.75 25.43 1.80
N ARG A 58 20.60 26.12 1.91
CA ARG A 58 19.66 25.96 3.03
C ARG A 58 18.37 25.30 2.57
N LEU A 59 18.07 24.15 3.14
CA LEU A 59 16.80 23.45 2.98
C LEU A 59 15.70 24.12 3.80
N ASP A 60 16.09 24.77 4.91
CA ASP A 60 15.18 25.42 5.85
C ASP A 60 14.05 24.50 6.35
N LEU A 61 14.39 23.22 6.53
CA LEU A 61 13.48 22.16 7.00
C LEU A 61 12.99 22.48 8.42
N ASP A 62 11.66 22.51 8.62
CA ASP A 62 11.10 22.65 9.96
C ASP A 62 11.19 21.32 10.71
N PRO A 63 11.90 21.23 11.85
CA PRO A 63 12.02 20.00 12.62
C PRO A 63 10.69 19.41 13.09
N ALA A 64 9.68 20.26 13.32
CA ALA A 64 8.35 19.84 13.75
C ALA A 64 7.51 19.28 12.59
N LEU A 65 7.87 19.57 11.34
CA LEU A 65 7.18 19.11 10.13
C LEU A 65 7.94 17.99 9.40
N ILE A 66 8.86 17.31 10.09
CA ILE A 66 9.48 16.08 9.59
C ILE A 66 8.46 14.95 9.68
N THR A 67 8.03 14.46 8.53
CA THR A 67 7.12 13.32 8.40
C THR A 67 7.86 11.98 8.38
N TRP A 68 9.14 11.99 8.00
CA TRP A 68 9.94 10.78 7.83
C TRP A 68 10.28 10.09 9.16
N LYS A 69 9.87 8.83 9.28
CA LYS A 69 10.19 7.93 10.39
C LYS A 69 11.29 6.94 10.01
N ARG A 70 11.79 6.22 11.01
CA ARG A 70 12.71 5.08 10.79
C ARG A 70 11.91 3.80 10.58
N VAL A 71 12.58 2.73 10.15
CA VAL A 71 11.94 1.42 9.99
C VAL A 71 12.78 0.29 10.55
N LEU A 72 12.10 -0.76 10.99
CA LEU A 72 12.69 -2.01 11.46
C LEU A 72 11.72 -3.16 11.13
N ASP A 73 12.21 -4.30 10.69
CA ASP A 73 11.34 -5.45 10.35
C ASP A 73 11.14 -6.40 11.54
N VAL A 74 10.55 -5.86 12.61
CA VAL A 74 10.20 -6.61 13.82
C VAL A 74 8.92 -6.07 14.42
N ASN A 75 8.22 -6.87 15.22
CA ASN A 75 7.02 -6.44 15.93
C ASN A 75 7.36 -5.78 17.28
N ASP A 76 7.80 -4.51 17.28
CA ASP A 76 8.21 -3.79 18.49
C ASP A 76 7.36 -2.53 18.77
N ARG A 77 6.35 -2.70 19.62
CA ARG A 77 5.43 -1.60 19.98
C ARG A 77 6.07 -0.45 20.76
N PHE A 78 7.21 -0.64 21.43
CA PHE A 78 7.84 0.44 22.21
C PHE A 78 8.54 1.45 21.30
N LEU A 79 8.83 1.08 20.05
CA LEU A 79 9.42 1.98 19.07
C LEU A 79 8.41 2.85 18.30
N ARG A 80 7.10 2.69 18.57
CA ARG A 80 6.04 3.51 17.95
C ARG A 80 6.26 5.02 18.14
N LYS A 81 6.82 5.40 19.28
CA LYS A 81 7.06 6.78 19.67
C LYS A 81 8.28 6.85 20.61
N ILE A 82 9.31 7.58 20.20
CA ILE A 82 10.59 7.73 20.91
C ILE A 82 11.09 9.17 20.83
N THR A 83 12.04 9.51 21.69
CA THR A 83 12.81 10.76 21.58
C THR A 83 14.27 10.44 21.23
N VAL A 84 14.78 11.05 20.16
CA VAL A 84 16.19 10.91 19.71
C VAL A 84 17.01 12.14 20.08
N GLY A 85 18.35 12.06 19.94
CA GLY A 85 19.26 13.19 20.20
C GLY A 85 19.55 13.43 21.68
N GLN A 86 19.51 12.37 22.50
CA GLN A 86 19.76 12.44 23.95
C GLN A 86 21.26 12.38 24.30
N GLY A 87 22.14 12.23 23.31
CA GLY A 87 23.59 12.21 23.50
C GLY A 87 24.12 13.56 23.97
N PRO A 88 25.30 13.60 24.60
CA PRO A 88 25.89 14.83 25.10
C PRO A 88 26.19 15.86 23.99
N ASP A 89 26.56 15.40 22.80
CA ASP A 89 26.87 16.26 21.65
C ASP A 89 25.62 16.81 20.95
N GLU A 90 24.49 16.11 21.08
CA GLU A 90 23.17 16.52 20.57
C GLU A 90 22.31 17.21 21.65
N LYS A 91 22.88 17.59 22.80
CA LYS A 91 22.13 18.20 23.90
C LYS A 91 21.35 19.44 23.45
N GLY A 92 20.07 19.49 23.81
CA GLY A 92 19.14 20.57 23.42
C GLY A 92 18.60 20.43 22.00
N MET A 93 18.96 19.37 21.28
CA MET A 93 18.56 19.10 19.90
C MET A 93 17.74 17.79 19.80
N THR A 94 16.93 17.55 20.83
CA THR A 94 16.08 16.37 20.91
C THR A 94 14.87 16.49 20.00
N ARG A 95 14.40 15.35 19.48
CA ARG A 95 13.22 15.31 18.62
C ARG A 95 12.39 14.06 18.86
N GLU A 96 11.07 14.24 18.88
CA GLU A 96 10.12 13.15 18.89
C GLU A 96 10.00 12.50 17.50
N THR A 97 10.02 11.17 17.46
CA THR A 97 9.91 10.39 16.22
C THR A 97 9.43 8.96 16.54
N GLY A 98 9.54 8.03 15.60
CA GLY A 98 9.20 6.63 15.81
C GLY A 98 9.74 5.74 14.71
N PHE A 99 9.49 4.44 14.87
CA PHE A 99 9.69 3.42 13.86
C PHE A 99 8.35 2.90 13.35
N ASP A 100 8.31 2.61 12.05
CA ASP A 100 7.28 1.79 11.43
C ASP A 100 7.88 0.42 11.06
N ILE A 101 7.06 -0.60 10.83
CA ILE A 101 7.57 -1.86 10.29
C ILE A 101 8.09 -1.64 8.87
N ALA A 102 9.11 -2.37 8.43
CA ALA A 102 9.79 -2.12 7.14
C ALA A 102 8.84 -2.09 5.93
N VAL A 103 7.85 -2.98 5.90
CA VAL A 103 6.80 -3.03 4.86
C VAL A 103 5.84 -1.83 4.86
N GLY A 104 5.84 -1.02 5.92
CA GLY A 104 5.14 0.25 6.02
C GLY A 104 5.93 1.44 5.46
N SER A 105 7.17 1.24 5.01
CA SER A 105 7.99 2.30 4.41
C SER A 105 7.45 2.77 3.06
N GLU A 106 7.56 4.08 2.78
CA GLU A 106 7.35 4.60 1.42
C GLU A 106 8.32 3.95 0.40
N ILE A 107 9.54 3.58 0.82
CA ILE A 107 10.51 2.89 -0.05
C ILE A 107 9.93 1.54 -0.55
N MET A 108 9.21 0.81 0.30
CA MET A 108 8.54 -0.43 -0.11
C MET A 108 7.43 -0.16 -1.14
N ALA A 109 6.65 0.91 -0.93
CA ALA A 109 5.62 1.31 -1.89
C ALA A 109 6.22 1.77 -3.24
N VAL A 110 7.36 2.48 -3.22
CA VAL A 110 8.12 2.85 -4.43
C VAL A 110 8.62 1.61 -5.16
N LEU A 111 9.20 0.64 -4.44
CA LEU A 111 9.65 -0.63 -5.01
C LEU A 111 8.50 -1.38 -5.69
N ALA A 112 7.32 -1.39 -5.06
CA ALA A 112 6.15 -2.08 -5.62
C ALA A 112 5.51 -1.35 -6.81
N LEU A 113 5.55 -0.03 -6.89
CA LEU A 113 4.89 0.73 -7.98
C LEU A 113 5.81 1.11 -9.14
N THR A 114 7.12 0.89 -9.01
CA THR A 114 8.05 1.28 -10.07
C THR A 114 7.94 0.38 -11.30
N THR A 115 8.23 0.96 -12.47
CA THR A 115 8.25 0.27 -13.76
C THR A 115 9.67 -0.02 -14.27
N SER A 116 10.70 0.61 -13.69
CA SER A 116 12.10 0.44 -14.10
C SER A 116 13.05 1.03 -13.07
N MET A 117 14.36 0.74 -13.20
CA MET A 117 15.39 1.37 -12.37
C MET A 117 15.39 2.91 -12.45
N ALA A 118 15.14 3.45 -13.66
CA ALA A 118 15.10 4.90 -13.88
C ALA A 118 13.89 5.54 -13.19
N ASP A 119 12.73 4.90 -13.29
CA ASP A 119 11.52 5.31 -12.58
C ASP A 119 11.69 5.19 -11.06
N MET A 120 12.30 4.10 -10.56
CA MET A 120 12.56 3.91 -9.14
C MET A 120 13.47 5.02 -8.59
N ARG A 121 14.52 5.37 -9.33
CA ARG A 121 15.42 6.48 -8.98
C ARG A 121 14.67 7.79 -8.89
N GLU A 122 13.77 8.08 -9.82
CA GLU A 122 12.99 9.31 -9.83
C GLU A 122 12.05 9.37 -8.63
N ARG A 123 11.30 8.29 -8.40
CA ARG A 123 10.38 8.13 -7.26
C ARG A 123 11.09 8.25 -5.91
N LEU A 124 12.21 7.56 -5.73
CA LEU A 124 13.03 7.67 -4.51
C LEU A 124 13.53 9.10 -4.29
N GLY A 125 13.87 9.82 -5.36
CA GLY A 125 14.29 11.22 -5.30
C GLY A 125 13.16 12.19 -4.92
N ASN A 126 11.92 11.87 -5.31
CA ASN A 126 10.73 12.69 -5.11
C ASN A 126 10.03 12.47 -3.76
N MET A 127 10.43 11.46 -2.98
CA MET A 127 9.93 11.26 -1.62
C MET A 127 10.14 12.52 -0.78
N VAL A 128 9.09 12.95 -0.08
CA VAL A 128 9.10 14.15 0.76
C VAL A 128 9.44 13.75 2.20
N VAL A 129 10.54 14.28 2.72
CA VAL A 129 11.02 13.96 4.08
C VAL A 129 10.43 14.89 5.15
N GLY A 130 9.88 16.02 4.73
CA GLY A 130 9.21 17.02 5.55
C GLY A 130 8.99 18.34 4.80
N THR A 131 8.55 19.35 5.53
CA THR A 131 8.21 20.67 4.96
C THR A 131 9.15 21.74 5.51
N SER A 132 9.59 22.64 4.63
CA SER A 132 10.38 23.82 5.03
C SER A 132 9.53 24.81 5.82
N ARG A 133 10.17 25.77 6.50
CA ARG A 133 9.44 26.85 7.20
C ARG A 133 8.62 27.74 6.24
N GLY A 134 9.04 27.82 4.97
CA GLY A 134 8.29 28.49 3.90
C GLY A 134 7.07 27.73 3.40
N GLY A 135 6.89 26.46 3.82
CA GLY A 135 5.78 25.62 3.37
C GLY A 135 6.08 24.75 2.14
N ASP A 136 7.28 24.86 1.57
CA ASP A 136 7.72 24.05 0.43
C ASP A 136 8.13 22.64 0.86
N PRO A 137 7.83 21.60 0.06
CA PRO A 137 8.25 20.23 0.37
C PRO A 137 9.76 20.11 0.26
N VAL A 138 10.42 19.37 1.16
CA VAL A 138 11.84 19.02 1.06
C VAL A 138 11.94 17.55 0.67
N THR A 139 12.61 17.26 -0.46
CA THR A 139 12.66 15.90 -1.01
C THR A 139 13.96 15.16 -0.67
N ALA A 140 13.99 13.85 -0.93
CA ALA A 140 15.22 13.06 -0.84
C ALA A 140 16.31 13.56 -1.81
N ASP A 141 15.97 14.08 -2.98
CA ASP A 141 16.95 14.70 -3.89
C ASP A 141 17.41 16.08 -3.43
N ASP A 142 16.60 16.83 -2.68
CA ASP A 142 17.08 18.04 -1.98
C ASP A 142 18.19 17.71 -0.97
N LEU A 143 18.11 16.54 -0.33
CA LEU A 143 19.17 15.99 0.54
C LEU A 143 20.31 15.33 -0.24
N GLY A 144 20.18 15.16 -1.56
CA GLY A 144 21.17 14.51 -2.42
C GLY A 144 21.20 12.98 -2.31
N ILE A 145 20.21 12.32 -1.69
CA ILE A 145 20.28 10.90 -1.35
C ILE A 145 19.54 9.95 -2.30
N GLY A 146 18.74 10.45 -3.26
CA GLY A 146 17.97 9.57 -4.17
C GLY A 146 18.86 8.60 -4.96
N GLY A 147 20.08 9.00 -5.32
CA GLY A 147 21.06 8.13 -5.97
C GLY A 147 21.58 7.02 -5.04
N ALA A 148 21.91 7.37 -3.79
CA ALA A 148 22.39 6.40 -2.80
C ALA A 148 21.30 5.38 -2.45
N LEU A 149 20.05 5.84 -2.29
CA LEU A 149 18.90 4.95 -2.11
C LEU A 149 18.74 3.97 -3.28
N THR A 150 18.89 4.45 -4.52
CA THR A 150 18.81 3.59 -5.71
C THR A 150 19.90 2.53 -5.73
N VAL A 151 21.12 2.87 -5.30
CA VAL A 151 22.22 1.89 -5.20
C VAL A 151 21.90 0.80 -4.17
N LEU A 152 21.34 1.17 -3.02
CA LEU A 152 20.91 0.18 -2.00
C LEU A 152 19.77 -0.72 -2.50
N MET A 153 18.89 -0.18 -3.34
CA MET A 153 17.76 -0.90 -3.90
C MET A 153 18.07 -1.61 -5.23
N LYS A 154 19.33 -1.56 -5.71
CA LYS A 154 19.70 -1.98 -7.06
C LYS A 154 19.31 -3.43 -7.36
N ASP A 155 19.56 -4.33 -6.42
CA ASP A 155 19.24 -5.75 -6.61
C ASP A 155 17.82 -6.07 -6.12
N ALA A 156 17.31 -5.28 -5.17
CA ALA A 156 15.98 -5.43 -4.59
C ALA A 156 14.84 -5.14 -5.57
N ILE A 157 15.11 -4.55 -6.75
CA ILE A 157 14.12 -4.34 -7.83
C ILE A 157 13.85 -5.61 -8.65
N HIS A 158 14.69 -6.64 -8.53
CA HIS A 158 14.55 -7.87 -9.30
C HIS A 158 13.60 -8.86 -8.60
N PRO A 159 12.48 -9.27 -9.27
CA PRO A 159 11.58 -10.27 -8.71
C PRO A 159 12.23 -11.63 -8.44
N THR A 160 11.86 -12.27 -7.33
CA THR A 160 12.33 -13.62 -6.99
C THR A 160 11.44 -14.66 -7.66
N LEU A 161 12.05 -15.50 -8.50
CA LEU A 161 11.36 -16.65 -9.11
C LEU A 161 11.36 -17.84 -8.14
N MET A 162 10.17 -18.34 -7.85
CA MET A 162 9.88 -19.53 -7.06
C MET A 162 8.92 -20.45 -7.84
N GLN A 163 8.43 -21.50 -7.20
CA GLN A 163 7.43 -22.40 -7.77
C GLN A 163 6.36 -22.78 -6.76
N THR A 164 5.17 -23.15 -7.24
CA THR A 164 4.15 -23.83 -6.44
C THR A 164 4.58 -25.28 -6.15
N LEU A 165 3.82 -25.99 -5.31
CA LEU A 165 4.02 -27.42 -5.06
C LEU A 165 3.92 -28.29 -6.33
N GLU A 166 3.23 -27.78 -7.37
CA GLU A 166 3.03 -28.47 -8.66
C GLU A 166 3.95 -27.96 -9.77
N GLY A 167 4.97 -27.15 -9.42
CA GLY A 167 5.97 -26.67 -10.37
C GLY A 167 5.55 -25.46 -11.20
N THR A 168 4.40 -24.84 -10.93
CA THR A 168 3.99 -23.59 -11.61
C THR A 168 4.90 -22.44 -11.17
N PRO A 169 5.48 -21.65 -12.10
CA PRO A 169 6.30 -20.49 -11.75
C PRO A 169 5.55 -19.44 -10.93
N VAL A 170 6.20 -18.89 -9.89
CA VAL A 170 5.67 -17.81 -9.05
C VAL A 170 6.70 -16.70 -8.92
N LEU A 171 6.32 -15.44 -9.15
CA LEU A 171 7.16 -14.29 -8.82
C LEU A 171 6.75 -13.71 -7.47
N VAL A 172 7.64 -13.80 -6.48
CA VAL A 172 7.43 -13.19 -5.15
C VAL A 172 8.27 -11.92 -5.08
N HIS A 173 7.63 -10.75 -5.04
CA HIS A 173 8.35 -9.48 -5.07
C HIS A 173 7.58 -8.30 -4.49
N ALA A 174 8.26 -7.57 -3.61
CA ALA A 174 7.71 -6.51 -2.75
C ALA A 174 6.56 -6.99 -1.83
N GLY A 175 6.15 -6.15 -0.89
CA GLY A 175 5.08 -6.46 0.05
C GLY A 175 4.63 -5.25 0.86
N PRO A 176 4.14 -4.18 0.22
CA PRO A 176 3.66 -3.00 0.93
C PRO A 176 2.39 -3.32 1.73
N PHE A 177 2.20 -2.65 2.86
CA PHE A 177 0.95 -2.75 3.63
C PHE A 177 -0.28 -2.38 2.80
N ALA A 178 -1.34 -3.17 2.88
CA ALA A 178 -2.62 -2.88 2.22
C ALA A 178 -3.41 -1.76 2.91
N ASN A 179 -3.02 -1.33 4.11
CA ASN A 179 -3.68 -0.25 4.86
C ASN A 179 -3.15 1.11 4.38
N ILE A 180 -1.87 1.38 4.66
CA ILE A 180 -1.21 2.67 4.42
C ILE A 180 -0.50 2.75 3.06
N ALA A 181 -0.55 1.67 2.29
CA ALA A 181 -0.11 1.62 0.90
C ALA A 181 -1.10 0.74 0.10
N HIS A 182 -0.74 0.41 -1.14
CA HIS A 182 -1.64 -0.22 -2.11
C HIS A 182 -1.80 -1.74 -1.94
N GLY A 183 -0.94 -2.41 -1.18
CA GLY A 183 -1.16 -3.82 -0.81
C GLY A 183 -1.01 -4.84 -1.93
N ASN A 184 -0.14 -4.57 -2.92
CA ASN A 184 0.08 -5.46 -4.05
C ASN A 184 1.57 -5.79 -4.24
N SER A 185 1.84 -6.92 -4.90
CA SER A 185 3.15 -7.24 -5.46
C SER A 185 3.59 -6.19 -6.49
N SER A 186 4.88 -6.22 -6.85
CA SER A 186 5.44 -5.18 -7.72
C SER A 186 4.89 -5.16 -9.16
N VAL A 187 4.81 -3.97 -9.75
CA VAL A 187 4.53 -3.77 -11.18
C VAL A 187 5.58 -4.44 -12.07
N VAL A 188 6.87 -4.42 -11.70
CA VAL A 188 7.94 -5.10 -12.45
C VAL A 188 7.68 -6.60 -12.57
N ALA A 189 7.23 -7.26 -11.49
CA ALA A 189 6.89 -8.68 -11.52
C ALA A 189 5.74 -8.96 -12.50
N ASP A 190 4.66 -8.17 -12.46
CA ASP A 190 3.54 -8.33 -13.37
C ASP A 190 3.97 -8.14 -14.83
N GLN A 191 4.78 -7.11 -15.12
CA GLN A 191 5.27 -6.84 -16.48
C GLN A 191 6.15 -7.98 -17.02
N ILE A 192 7.04 -8.53 -16.19
CA ILE A 192 7.86 -9.68 -16.55
C ILE A 192 6.98 -10.91 -16.76
N ALA A 193 6.05 -11.20 -15.83
CA ALA A 193 5.15 -12.34 -15.94
C ALA A 193 4.32 -12.28 -17.22
N LEU A 194 3.67 -11.14 -17.51
CA LEU A 194 2.87 -10.94 -18.72
C LEU A 194 3.70 -11.15 -20.00
N LYS A 195 4.96 -10.70 -19.98
CA LYS A 195 5.86 -10.91 -21.12
C LYS A 195 6.24 -12.38 -21.31
N LEU A 196 6.45 -13.12 -20.22
CA LEU A 196 6.86 -14.52 -20.24
C LEU A 196 5.73 -15.47 -20.63
N VAL A 197 4.52 -15.24 -20.10
CA VAL A 197 3.36 -16.11 -20.40
C VAL A 197 2.83 -15.90 -21.83
N GLY A 198 3.09 -14.73 -22.43
CA GLY A 198 2.69 -14.42 -23.80
C GLY A 198 1.20 -14.10 -23.95
N PRO A 199 0.72 -13.88 -25.19
CA PRO A 199 -0.63 -13.37 -25.46
C PRO A 199 -1.77 -14.32 -25.05
N GLU A 200 -1.53 -15.63 -25.05
CA GLU A 200 -2.50 -16.65 -24.65
C GLU A 200 -2.35 -17.05 -23.16
N GLY A 201 -1.38 -16.43 -22.46
CA GLY A 201 -1.03 -16.77 -21.10
C GLY A 201 -1.77 -15.94 -20.06
N PHE A 202 -1.85 -16.48 -18.84
CA PHE A 202 -2.49 -15.80 -17.71
C PHE A 202 -1.47 -15.44 -16.64
N VAL A 203 -1.62 -14.24 -16.09
CA VAL A 203 -0.94 -13.83 -14.86
C VAL A 203 -2.01 -13.66 -13.79
N VAL A 204 -1.92 -14.47 -12.74
CA VAL A 204 -2.76 -14.33 -11.54
C VAL A 204 -1.96 -13.55 -10.50
N THR A 205 -2.50 -12.42 -10.09
CA THR A 205 -1.96 -11.59 -8.99
C THR A 205 -3.07 -11.32 -7.98
N GLU A 206 -2.68 -10.87 -6.79
CA GLU A 206 -3.62 -10.58 -5.71
C GLU A 206 -3.47 -9.17 -5.15
N ALA A 207 -4.43 -8.81 -4.31
CA ALA A 207 -4.43 -7.59 -3.52
C ALA A 207 -4.79 -7.91 -2.08
N GLY A 208 -4.07 -7.31 -1.14
CA GLY A 208 -4.30 -7.54 0.29
C GLY A 208 -5.66 -7.03 0.76
N PHE A 209 -6.24 -7.73 1.74
CA PHE A 209 -7.59 -7.51 2.28
C PHE A 209 -8.74 -7.76 1.28
N GLY A 210 -9.94 -7.24 1.57
CA GLY A 210 -11.11 -7.36 0.71
C GLY A 210 -11.05 -6.42 -0.50
N SER A 211 -11.99 -6.57 -1.44
CA SER A 211 -12.01 -5.77 -2.67
C SER A 211 -12.31 -4.28 -2.43
N ASP A 212 -12.85 -3.94 -1.27
CA ASP A 212 -13.06 -2.58 -0.78
C ASP A 212 -11.75 -1.85 -0.45
N ILE A 213 -10.65 -2.57 -0.22
CA ILE A 213 -9.33 -1.96 0.01
C ILE A 213 -8.35 -2.39 -1.09
N GLY A 214 -8.10 -3.70 -1.20
CA GLY A 214 -7.06 -4.22 -2.09
C GLY A 214 -7.37 -3.96 -3.56
N VAL A 215 -8.57 -4.34 -4.01
CA VAL A 215 -8.96 -4.17 -5.42
C VAL A 215 -9.16 -2.69 -5.78
N GLU A 216 -9.78 -1.91 -4.89
CA GLU A 216 -9.89 -0.45 -5.04
C GLU A 216 -8.52 0.18 -5.31
N LYS A 217 -7.50 -0.17 -4.52
CA LYS A 217 -6.14 0.35 -4.68
C LYS A 217 -5.40 -0.26 -5.87
N PHE A 218 -5.60 -1.54 -6.16
CA PHE A 218 -5.04 -2.16 -7.35
C PHE A 218 -5.54 -1.44 -8.61
N PHE A 219 -6.83 -1.13 -8.70
CA PHE A 219 -7.41 -0.41 -9.84
C PHE A 219 -7.06 1.09 -9.84
N ASN A 220 -7.29 1.83 -8.75
CA ASN A 220 -7.12 3.27 -8.75
C ASN A 220 -5.68 3.75 -8.56
N ILE A 221 -4.74 2.87 -8.19
CA ILE A 221 -3.32 3.20 -7.97
C ILE A 221 -2.43 2.36 -8.89
N LYS A 222 -2.39 1.03 -8.70
CA LYS A 222 -1.42 0.18 -9.42
C LYS A 222 -1.66 0.19 -10.93
N CYS A 223 -2.90 0.05 -11.39
CA CYS A 223 -3.23 0.08 -12.82
C CYS A 223 -2.89 1.43 -13.48
N ARG A 224 -3.02 2.56 -12.75
CA ARG A 224 -2.64 3.88 -13.28
C ARG A 224 -1.13 3.98 -13.52
N TYR A 225 -0.33 3.46 -12.61
CA TYR A 225 1.13 3.53 -12.72
C TYR A 225 1.72 2.50 -13.65
N SER A 226 1.14 1.29 -13.68
CA SER A 226 1.62 0.22 -14.56
C SER A 226 1.15 0.38 -16.00
N GLY A 227 0.01 1.06 -16.21
CA GLY A 227 -0.71 1.06 -17.49
C GLY A 227 -1.37 -0.28 -17.82
N LEU A 228 -1.35 -1.23 -16.90
CA LEU A 228 -1.96 -2.55 -17.06
C LEU A 228 -3.41 -2.53 -16.59
N THR A 229 -4.27 -3.26 -17.29
CA THR A 229 -5.69 -3.40 -16.97
C THR A 229 -6.07 -4.87 -16.82
N PRO A 230 -6.81 -5.25 -15.77
CA PRO A 230 -7.28 -6.62 -15.58
C PRO A 230 -8.53 -6.90 -16.44
N GLN A 231 -8.64 -8.11 -16.96
CA GLN A 231 -9.82 -8.57 -17.72
C GLN A 231 -10.87 -9.22 -16.81
N CYS A 232 -10.42 -9.90 -15.76
CA CYS A 232 -11.25 -10.61 -14.80
C CYS A 232 -10.71 -10.41 -13.37
N ALA A 233 -11.61 -10.33 -12.40
CA ALA A 233 -11.30 -10.38 -10.98
C ALA A 233 -11.91 -11.64 -10.37
N VAL A 234 -11.15 -12.33 -9.51
CA VAL A 234 -11.67 -13.46 -8.73
C VAL A 234 -11.93 -12.98 -7.30
N ILE A 235 -13.16 -13.08 -6.82
CA ILE A 235 -13.52 -12.80 -5.43
C ILE A 235 -13.62 -14.12 -4.68
N VAL A 236 -12.76 -14.28 -3.66
CA VAL A 236 -12.76 -15.48 -2.82
C VAL A 236 -13.73 -15.32 -1.66
N ALA A 237 -14.54 -16.36 -1.40
CA ALA A 237 -15.48 -16.42 -0.28
C ALA A 237 -15.43 -17.80 0.40
N THR A 238 -15.89 -17.85 1.66
CA THR A 238 -16.05 -19.10 2.42
C THR A 238 -17.37 -19.06 3.18
N VAL A 239 -17.99 -20.21 3.40
CA VAL A 239 -19.23 -20.34 4.16
C VAL A 239 -19.09 -19.74 5.56
N ARG A 240 -17.98 -20.03 6.25
CA ARG A 240 -17.73 -19.53 7.62
C ARG A 240 -17.58 -18.01 7.68
N ALA A 241 -16.91 -17.41 6.69
CA ALA A 241 -16.81 -15.95 6.61
C ALA A 241 -18.20 -15.32 6.39
N LEU A 242 -19.02 -15.90 5.53
CA LEU A 242 -20.37 -15.41 5.28
C LEU A 242 -21.26 -15.59 6.53
N LYS A 243 -21.17 -16.71 7.26
CA LYS A 243 -21.82 -16.85 8.58
C LYS A 243 -21.43 -15.73 9.55
N MET A 244 -20.15 -15.35 9.58
CA MET A 244 -19.70 -14.22 10.40
C MET A 244 -20.34 -12.90 9.94
N HIS A 245 -20.41 -12.69 8.62
CA HIS A 245 -21.07 -11.50 8.06
C HIS A 245 -22.60 -11.49 8.26
N GLY A 246 -23.22 -12.67 8.42
CA GLY A 246 -24.65 -12.83 8.71
C GLY A 246 -25.03 -12.64 10.18
N GLY A 247 -24.08 -12.37 11.07
CA GLY A 247 -24.35 -12.17 12.50
C GLY A 247 -23.85 -13.28 13.42
N GLY A 248 -22.98 -14.16 12.93
CA GLY A 248 -22.31 -15.15 13.76
C GLY A 248 -21.47 -14.53 14.91
N PRO A 249 -21.18 -15.29 15.98
CA PRO A 249 -20.41 -14.82 17.13
C PRO A 249 -19.02 -14.29 16.76
N ALA A 250 -18.52 -13.29 17.48
CA ALA A 250 -17.23 -12.67 17.17
C ALA A 250 -16.08 -13.70 17.14
N VAL A 251 -15.33 -13.72 16.03
CA VAL A 251 -14.13 -14.55 15.86
C VAL A 251 -12.93 -13.80 16.42
N VAL A 252 -12.24 -14.41 17.39
CA VAL A 252 -11.05 -13.83 18.04
C VAL A 252 -9.85 -14.74 17.78
N ALA A 253 -8.77 -14.16 17.24
CA ALA A 253 -7.53 -14.90 17.00
C ALA A 253 -7.03 -15.59 18.28
N GLY A 254 -6.67 -16.87 18.15
CA GLY A 254 -6.21 -17.71 19.26
C GLY A 254 -7.32 -18.29 20.14
N LYS A 255 -8.60 -17.99 19.87
CA LYS A 255 -9.74 -18.68 20.53
C LYS A 255 -10.36 -19.73 19.60
N PRO A 256 -10.84 -20.86 20.15
CA PRO A 256 -11.63 -21.81 19.36
C PRO A 256 -12.83 -21.13 18.70
N LEU A 257 -13.11 -21.52 17.46
CA LEU A 257 -14.31 -21.07 16.76
C LEU A 257 -15.56 -21.62 17.44
N ASP A 258 -16.59 -20.78 17.52
CA ASP A 258 -17.92 -21.20 17.95
C ASP A 258 -18.46 -22.33 17.05
N HIS A 259 -19.22 -23.26 17.65
CA HIS A 259 -19.81 -24.40 16.96
C HIS A 259 -20.69 -24.03 15.76
N ILE A 260 -21.30 -22.83 15.76
CA ILE A 260 -22.11 -22.36 14.62
C ILE A 260 -21.30 -22.25 13.32
N TYR A 261 -19.98 -22.09 13.41
CA TYR A 261 -19.07 -22.06 12.27
C TYR A 261 -18.69 -23.46 11.76
N LYS A 262 -19.06 -24.52 12.47
CA LYS A 262 -18.78 -25.92 12.11
C LYS A 262 -20.04 -26.72 11.78
N ASN A 263 -21.20 -26.21 12.17
CA ASN A 263 -22.50 -26.81 11.92
C ASN A 263 -23.22 -26.07 10.79
N GLU A 264 -24.10 -26.77 10.09
CA GLU A 264 -24.93 -26.17 9.04
C GLU A 264 -25.82 -25.06 9.57
N ASN A 265 -25.85 -23.93 8.86
CA ASN A 265 -26.78 -22.82 9.01
C ASN A 265 -26.84 -22.00 7.70
N VAL A 266 -27.64 -22.49 6.75
CA VAL A 266 -27.85 -21.86 5.43
C VAL A 266 -28.41 -20.44 5.55
N GLU A 267 -29.30 -20.19 6.53
CA GLU A 267 -29.91 -18.86 6.71
C GLU A 267 -28.86 -17.81 7.08
N LEU A 268 -27.95 -18.15 7.99
CA LEU A 268 -26.86 -17.25 8.38
C LEU A 268 -25.90 -16.98 7.21
N VAL A 269 -25.66 -17.97 6.35
CA VAL A 269 -24.90 -17.79 5.10
C VAL A 269 -25.61 -16.80 4.19
N ARG A 270 -26.91 -17.00 3.94
CA ARG A 270 -27.72 -16.12 3.07
C ARG A 270 -27.73 -14.68 3.57
N GLN A 271 -27.88 -14.47 4.87
CA GLN A 271 -27.79 -13.13 5.49
C GLN A 271 -26.41 -12.51 5.29
N GLY A 272 -25.35 -13.31 5.40
CA GLY A 272 -23.97 -12.89 5.16
C GLY A 272 -23.62 -12.57 3.71
N CYS A 273 -24.32 -13.19 2.75
CA CYS A 273 -24.08 -12.98 1.32
C CYS A 273 -24.23 -11.51 0.90
N CYS A 274 -24.92 -10.66 1.65
CA CYS A 274 -24.96 -9.21 1.39
C CYS A 274 -23.55 -8.60 1.26
N ASN A 275 -22.58 -9.06 2.05
CA ASN A 275 -21.20 -8.61 1.97
C ASN A 275 -20.55 -9.01 0.63
N LEU A 276 -20.68 -10.28 0.22
CA LEU A 276 -20.19 -10.77 -1.07
C LEU A 276 -20.84 -10.02 -2.24
N VAL A 277 -22.16 -9.83 -2.21
CA VAL A 277 -22.92 -9.08 -3.21
C VAL A 277 -22.32 -7.68 -3.40
N LYS A 278 -22.07 -6.96 -2.30
CA LYS A 278 -21.50 -5.61 -2.34
C LYS A 278 -20.08 -5.61 -2.95
N HIS A 279 -19.25 -6.60 -2.64
CA HIS A 279 -17.93 -6.74 -3.24
C HIS A 279 -18.01 -7.02 -4.75
N ILE A 280 -18.96 -7.85 -5.21
CA ILE A 280 -19.21 -8.11 -6.63
C ILE A 280 -19.63 -6.81 -7.34
N GLU A 281 -20.65 -6.11 -6.82
CA GLU A 281 -21.15 -4.85 -7.37
C GLU A 281 -20.05 -3.80 -7.53
N ASN A 282 -19.29 -3.56 -6.45
CA ASN A 282 -18.21 -2.59 -6.46
C ASN A 282 -17.13 -2.96 -7.48
N THR A 283 -16.76 -4.24 -7.57
CA THR A 283 -15.72 -4.69 -8.51
C THR A 283 -16.20 -4.56 -9.96
N LYS A 284 -17.44 -4.95 -10.26
CA LYS A 284 -18.03 -4.80 -11.59
C LYS A 284 -18.18 -3.35 -12.04
N SER A 285 -18.29 -2.40 -11.12
CA SER A 285 -18.39 -0.97 -11.45
C SER A 285 -17.16 -0.43 -12.20
N TYR A 286 -16.02 -1.13 -12.12
CA TYR A 286 -14.81 -0.82 -12.89
C TYR A 286 -14.84 -1.37 -14.32
N GLY A 287 -15.90 -2.06 -14.73
CA GLY A 287 -16.01 -2.66 -16.06
C GLY A 287 -15.32 -4.01 -16.22
N VAL A 288 -14.83 -4.63 -15.14
CA VAL A 288 -14.19 -5.95 -15.17
C VAL A 288 -15.20 -7.08 -14.93
N ASN A 289 -14.93 -8.25 -15.53
CA ASN A 289 -15.72 -9.45 -15.22
C ASN A 289 -15.35 -9.99 -13.84
N VAL A 290 -16.30 -10.61 -13.16
CA VAL A 290 -16.11 -11.13 -11.79
C VAL A 290 -16.47 -12.59 -11.75
N VAL A 291 -15.55 -13.44 -11.29
CA VAL A 291 -15.78 -14.84 -10.97
C VAL A 291 -15.66 -15.01 -9.45
N VAL A 292 -16.55 -15.77 -8.83
CA VAL A 292 -16.47 -16.07 -7.39
C VAL A 292 -15.86 -17.45 -7.18
N ALA A 293 -14.84 -17.52 -6.34
CA ALA A 293 -14.27 -18.78 -5.86
C ALA A 293 -14.77 -19.05 -4.44
N VAL A 294 -15.58 -20.09 -4.26
CA VAL A 294 -16.08 -20.53 -2.95
C VAL A 294 -15.15 -21.61 -2.42
N ASN A 295 -14.23 -21.25 -1.53
CA ASN A 295 -13.29 -22.21 -0.96
C ASN A 295 -14.01 -23.08 0.09
N ALA A 296 -14.16 -24.36 -0.22
CA ALA A 296 -14.88 -25.31 0.62
C ALA A 296 -14.03 -25.80 1.79
N PHE A 297 -14.64 -25.87 2.98
CA PHE A 297 -14.11 -26.55 4.15
C PHE A 297 -14.82 -27.88 4.39
N SER A 298 -14.18 -28.79 5.13
CA SER A 298 -14.72 -30.12 5.44
C SER A 298 -16.03 -30.11 6.23
N THR A 299 -16.40 -28.97 6.82
CA THR A 299 -17.63 -28.79 7.60
C THR A 299 -18.75 -28.11 6.82
N ASP A 300 -18.46 -27.62 5.61
CA ASP A 300 -19.44 -26.90 4.80
C ASP A 300 -20.37 -27.91 4.14
N THR A 301 -21.67 -27.65 4.16
CA THR A 301 -22.65 -28.52 3.50
C THR A 301 -22.93 -28.07 2.07
N GLU A 302 -23.48 -28.97 1.25
CA GLU A 302 -23.83 -28.65 -0.14
C GLU A 302 -24.85 -27.50 -0.21
N ASP A 303 -25.84 -27.48 0.67
CA ASP A 303 -26.86 -26.42 0.70
C ASP A 303 -26.26 -25.05 1.03
N GLU A 304 -25.26 -25.01 1.92
CA GLU A 304 -24.53 -23.77 2.23
C GLU A 304 -23.70 -23.29 1.05
N LEU A 305 -22.98 -24.20 0.39
CA LEU A 305 -22.17 -23.89 -0.78
C LEU A 305 -23.03 -23.38 -1.95
N GLN A 306 -24.18 -24.02 -2.19
CA GLN A 306 -25.12 -23.59 -3.23
C GLN A 306 -25.74 -22.23 -2.90
N ALA A 307 -26.07 -21.94 -1.64
CA ALA A 307 -26.58 -20.63 -1.24
C ALA A 307 -25.59 -19.49 -1.56
N VAL A 308 -24.28 -19.72 -1.41
CA VAL A 308 -23.25 -18.75 -1.82
C VAL A 308 -23.22 -18.58 -3.33
N ARG A 309 -23.26 -19.69 -4.06
CA ARG A 309 -23.23 -19.70 -5.53
C ARG A 309 -24.43 -18.96 -6.13
N GLU A 310 -25.63 -19.25 -5.65
CA GLU A 310 -26.88 -18.59 -6.05
C GLU A 310 -26.81 -17.07 -5.82
N ALA A 311 -26.35 -16.65 -4.64
CA ALA A 311 -26.21 -15.23 -4.32
C ALA A 311 -25.18 -14.52 -5.21
N ALA A 312 -24.05 -15.18 -5.52
CA ALA A 312 -23.03 -14.64 -6.40
C ALA A 312 -23.53 -14.45 -7.84
N ILE A 313 -24.22 -15.45 -8.39
CA ILE A 313 -24.80 -15.37 -9.74
C ILE A 313 -25.91 -14.31 -9.79
N ALA A 314 -26.76 -14.24 -8.76
CA ALA A 314 -27.81 -13.21 -8.66
C ALA A 314 -27.24 -11.79 -8.59
N ALA A 315 -26.06 -11.60 -7.97
CA ALA A 315 -25.33 -10.33 -7.97
C ALA A 315 -24.65 -10.02 -9.32
N GLY A 316 -24.71 -10.94 -10.27
CA GLY A 316 -24.16 -10.79 -11.61
C GLY A 316 -22.70 -11.17 -11.75
N ALA A 317 -22.15 -12.04 -10.89
CA ALA A 317 -20.90 -12.71 -11.19
C ALA A 317 -21.04 -13.51 -12.50
N SER A 318 -19.98 -13.53 -13.32
CA SER A 318 -19.92 -14.30 -14.56
C SER A 318 -19.98 -15.81 -14.29
N ASP A 319 -19.41 -16.25 -13.18
CA ASP A 319 -19.54 -17.60 -12.65
C ASP A 319 -19.25 -17.63 -11.14
N ALA A 320 -19.63 -18.71 -10.49
CA ALA A 320 -19.32 -18.98 -9.09
C ALA A 320 -19.00 -20.47 -8.91
N VAL A 321 -17.76 -20.75 -8.51
CA VAL A 321 -17.17 -22.09 -8.53
C VAL A 321 -16.75 -22.52 -7.13
N ILE A 322 -17.20 -23.71 -6.72
CA ILE A 322 -16.76 -24.36 -5.49
C ILE A 322 -15.35 -24.93 -5.71
N CYS A 323 -14.43 -24.55 -4.83
CA CYS A 323 -13.00 -24.81 -4.97
C CYS A 323 -12.49 -25.67 -3.82
N THR A 324 -11.69 -26.69 -4.14
CA THR A 324 -11.11 -27.64 -3.15
C THR A 324 -9.58 -27.76 -3.28
N HIS A 325 -8.92 -26.77 -3.88
CA HIS A 325 -7.49 -26.80 -4.17
C HIS A 325 -6.58 -26.91 -2.95
N PHE A 326 -7.04 -26.51 -1.76
CA PHE A 326 -6.31 -26.76 -0.52
C PHE A 326 -6.11 -28.27 -0.25
N ALA A 327 -7.13 -29.08 -0.53
CA ALA A 327 -7.10 -30.53 -0.30
C ALA A 327 -6.62 -31.32 -1.53
N HIS A 328 -6.88 -30.81 -2.75
CA HIS A 328 -6.69 -31.56 -3.99
C HIS A 328 -5.75 -30.87 -5.00
N GLY A 329 -4.99 -29.85 -4.59
CA GLY A 329 -4.07 -29.13 -5.47
C GLY A 329 -4.77 -28.47 -6.66
N GLY A 330 -4.07 -28.36 -7.80
CA GLY A 330 -4.59 -27.76 -9.03
C GLY A 330 -5.85 -28.45 -9.56
N ALA A 331 -5.99 -29.76 -9.35
CA ALA A 331 -7.19 -30.51 -9.72
C ALA A 331 -8.47 -29.95 -9.06
N GLY A 332 -8.35 -29.44 -7.83
CA GLY A 332 -9.46 -28.82 -7.08
C GLY A 332 -9.84 -27.40 -7.53
N ALA A 333 -9.18 -26.84 -8.54
CA ALA A 333 -9.45 -25.51 -9.11
C ALA A 333 -9.56 -25.48 -10.64
N VAL A 334 -9.65 -26.64 -11.31
CA VAL A 334 -9.77 -26.72 -12.79
C VAL A 334 -10.98 -25.94 -13.31
N GLU A 335 -12.15 -26.11 -12.67
CA GLU A 335 -13.36 -25.40 -13.09
C GLU A 335 -13.26 -23.89 -12.84
N LEU A 336 -12.53 -23.46 -11.81
CA LEU A 336 -12.24 -22.04 -11.59
C LEU A 336 -11.37 -21.50 -12.73
N GLY A 337 -10.34 -22.24 -13.13
CA GLY A 337 -9.49 -21.88 -14.27
C GLY A 337 -10.31 -21.71 -15.57
N LYS A 338 -11.20 -22.66 -15.86
CA LYS A 338 -12.11 -22.58 -17.03
C LYS A 338 -13.06 -21.37 -16.95
N ALA A 339 -13.62 -21.11 -15.77
CA ALA A 339 -14.51 -19.98 -15.55
C ALA A 339 -13.78 -18.64 -15.76
N VAL A 340 -12.55 -18.52 -15.25
CA VAL A 340 -11.70 -17.34 -15.45
C VAL A 340 -11.33 -17.16 -16.92
N GLN A 341 -10.91 -18.23 -17.59
CA GLN A 341 -10.61 -18.19 -19.03
C GLN A 341 -11.82 -17.67 -19.83
N LYS A 342 -13.00 -18.28 -19.62
CA LYS A 342 -14.24 -17.84 -20.27
C LYS A 342 -14.59 -16.39 -19.95
N ALA A 343 -14.43 -15.97 -18.70
CA ALA A 343 -14.68 -14.58 -18.30
C ALA A 343 -13.71 -13.60 -18.99
N CYS A 344 -12.45 -13.97 -19.19
CA CYS A 344 -11.50 -13.13 -19.95
C CYS A 344 -11.84 -13.08 -21.45
N GLU A 345 -12.21 -14.21 -22.06
CA GLU A 345 -12.61 -14.28 -23.48
C GLU A 345 -13.88 -13.48 -23.77
N GLN A 346 -14.81 -13.43 -22.81
CA GLN A 346 -16.08 -12.70 -22.92
C GLN A 346 -15.97 -11.25 -22.42
N HIS A 347 -14.78 -10.78 -22.09
CA HIS A 347 -14.60 -9.42 -21.60
C HIS A 347 -14.85 -8.40 -22.71
N SER A 348 -15.96 -7.68 -22.61
CA SER A 348 -16.35 -6.60 -23.51
C SER A 348 -16.48 -5.23 -22.82
N GLY A 349 -16.19 -5.18 -21.51
CA GLY A 349 -16.29 -3.96 -20.72
C GLY A 349 -15.11 -3.03 -20.96
N GLU A 350 -15.35 -1.72 -20.89
CA GLU A 350 -14.26 -0.75 -20.83
C GLU A 350 -13.84 -0.57 -19.36
N PHE A 351 -12.56 -0.78 -19.06
CA PHE A 351 -12.02 -0.56 -17.72
C PHE A 351 -12.08 0.92 -17.35
N LYS A 352 -12.67 1.22 -16.19
CA LYS A 352 -12.87 2.60 -15.70
C LYS A 352 -12.39 2.75 -14.28
N PHE A 353 -11.74 3.87 -14.00
CA PHE A 353 -11.38 4.23 -12.63
C PHE A 353 -12.59 4.80 -11.87
N LEU A 354 -12.56 4.72 -10.54
CA LEU A 354 -13.65 5.21 -9.68
C LEU A 354 -13.79 6.74 -9.72
N TYR A 355 -12.69 7.45 -9.97
CA TYR A 355 -12.62 8.90 -10.00
C TYR A 355 -11.55 9.38 -11.01
N PRO A 356 -11.66 10.57 -11.60
CA PRO A 356 -10.57 11.20 -12.36
C PRO A 356 -9.52 11.83 -11.42
N LEU A 357 -8.33 12.18 -11.95
CA LEU A 357 -7.24 12.72 -11.11
C LEU A 357 -7.26 14.25 -10.96
N ASP A 358 -7.98 14.97 -11.80
CA ASP A 358 -8.02 16.45 -11.87
C ASP A 358 -9.05 17.09 -10.94
N ILE A 359 -9.80 16.28 -10.17
CA ILE A 359 -10.71 16.74 -9.11
C ILE A 359 -9.96 16.90 -7.77
N SER A 360 -10.60 17.54 -6.79
CA SER A 360 -10.00 17.80 -5.48
C SER A 360 -9.73 16.52 -4.67
N ILE A 361 -8.82 16.62 -3.71
CA ILE A 361 -8.51 15.51 -2.77
C ILE A 361 -9.79 15.03 -2.07
N LYS A 362 -10.66 15.95 -1.65
CA LYS A 362 -11.91 15.61 -0.95
C LYS A 362 -12.90 14.86 -1.85
N GLU A 363 -13.09 15.31 -3.08
CA GLU A 363 -14.00 14.63 -4.02
C GLU A 363 -13.53 13.20 -4.35
N LYS A 364 -12.22 12.96 -4.42
CA LYS A 364 -11.67 11.59 -4.56
C LYS A 364 -11.96 10.72 -3.34
N ILE A 365 -11.80 11.26 -2.14
CA ILE A 365 -12.12 10.57 -0.88
C ILE A 365 -13.61 10.25 -0.82
N GLU A 366 -14.47 11.18 -1.22
CA GLU A 366 -15.93 11.00 -1.26
C GLU A 366 -16.37 9.94 -2.27
N ALA A 367 -15.72 9.88 -3.45
CA ALA A 367 -15.97 8.82 -4.42
C ALA A 367 -15.68 7.43 -3.84
N ILE A 368 -14.57 7.29 -3.10
CA ILE A 368 -14.22 6.04 -2.41
C ILE A 368 -15.21 5.76 -1.26
N ALA A 369 -15.54 6.76 -0.44
CA ALA A 369 -16.49 6.61 0.66
C ALA A 369 -17.88 6.15 0.18
N LYS A 370 -18.34 6.65 -0.98
CA LYS A 370 -19.59 6.20 -1.61
C LYS A 370 -19.53 4.72 -2.01
N SER A 371 -18.38 4.24 -2.48
CA SER A 371 -18.20 2.81 -2.78
C SER A 371 -18.36 1.93 -1.52
N TYR A 372 -18.03 2.46 -0.34
CA TYR A 372 -18.23 1.80 0.94
C TYR A 372 -19.68 1.84 1.45
N GLY A 373 -20.56 2.64 0.83
CA GLY A 373 -21.92 2.89 1.33
C GLY A 373 -21.98 3.94 2.45
N ALA A 374 -20.96 4.78 2.59
CA ALA A 374 -20.97 5.91 3.51
C ALA A 374 -21.99 6.97 3.07
N ALA A 375 -22.64 7.62 4.04
CA ALA A 375 -23.53 8.76 3.80
C ALA A 375 -22.77 10.07 3.56
N GLY A 376 -21.53 10.15 4.05
CA GLY A 376 -20.68 11.33 3.91
C GLY A 376 -19.30 11.12 4.51
N VAL A 377 -18.50 12.17 4.48
CA VAL A 377 -17.13 12.20 5.00
C VAL A 377 -17.01 13.40 5.94
N GLU A 378 -16.36 13.20 7.09
CA GLU A 378 -16.05 14.25 8.05
C GLU A 378 -14.54 14.40 8.18
N TYR A 379 -14.05 15.63 8.18
CA TYR A 379 -12.61 15.93 8.25
C TYR A 379 -12.27 16.59 9.59
N SER A 380 -11.23 16.08 10.25
CA SER A 380 -10.66 16.75 11.40
C SER A 380 -9.97 18.07 10.99
N PRO A 381 -9.76 19.02 11.92
CA PRO A 381 -8.97 20.22 11.63
C PRO A 381 -7.55 19.93 11.15
N GLU A 382 -6.94 18.83 11.60
CA GLU A 382 -5.62 18.40 11.13
C GLU A 382 -5.69 17.91 9.68
N ALA A 383 -6.70 17.10 9.35
CA ALA A 383 -6.91 16.62 7.98
C ALA A 383 -7.14 17.78 7.00
N GLU A 384 -7.95 18.77 7.39
CA GLU A 384 -8.19 19.99 6.59
C GLU A 384 -6.88 20.73 6.28
N LYS A 385 -6.08 21.00 7.31
CA LYS A 385 -4.79 21.68 7.17
C LYS A 385 -3.81 20.91 6.27
N GLN A 386 -3.79 19.58 6.36
CA GLN A 386 -2.94 18.75 5.52
C GLN A 386 -3.41 18.76 4.06
N ILE A 387 -4.73 18.69 3.81
CA ILE A 387 -5.31 18.80 2.45
C ILE A 387 -4.97 20.15 1.82
N GLU A 388 -5.09 21.25 2.56
CA GLU A 388 -4.70 22.59 2.10
C GLU A 388 -3.20 22.64 1.75
N THR A 389 -2.36 22.06 2.62
CA THR A 389 -0.92 22.00 2.41
C THR A 389 -0.56 21.23 1.14
N TYR A 390 -1.10 20.03 0.96
CA TYR A 390 -0.83 19.21 -0.24
C TYR A 390 -1.39 19.84 -1.51
N THR A 391 -2.52 20.53 -1.42
CA THR A 391 -3.07 21.30 -2.55
C THR A 391 -2.12 22.42 -2.96
N ARG A 392 -1.62 23.21 -2.00
CA ARG A 392 -0.62 24.27 -2.25
C ARG A 392 0.69 23.72 -2.80
N GLN A 393 1.11 22.54 -2.34
CA GLN A 393 2.32 21.86 -2.80
C GLN A 393 2.17 21.19 -4.18
N GLY A 394 0.98 21.23 -4.79
CA GLY A 394 0.72 20.70 -6.13
C GLY A 394 0.47 19.19 -6.17
N PHE A 395 0.14 18.57 -5.03
CA PHE A 395 -0.11 17.13 -4.93
C PHE A 395 -1.58 16.74 -5.13
N THR A 396 -2.45 17.68 -5.50
CA THR A 396 -3.88 17.45 -5.74
C THR A 396 -4.14 16.31 -6.71
N ASN A 397 -3.30 16.15 -7.75
CA ASN A 397 -3.51 15.17 -8.80
C ASN A 397 -3.12 13.73 -8.41
N LEU A 398 -2.58 13.51 -7.21
CA LEU A 398 -2.26 12.16 -6.75
C LEU A 398 -3.53 11.33 -6.49
N PRO A 399 -3.52 10.00 -6.73
CA PRO A 399 -4.54 9.06 -6.26
C PRO A 399 -4.66 9.02 -4.73
N ILE A 400 -5.76 8.44 -4.25
CA ILE A 400 -6.06 8.26 -2.84
C ILE A 400 -5.87 6.80 -2.44
N CYS A 401 -5.17 6.57 -1.33
CA CYS A 401 -4.96 5.26 -0.70
C CYS A 401 -5.60 5.26 0.70
N VAL A 402 -6.87 4.88 0.80
CA VAL A 402 -7.59 4.96 2.08
C VAL A 402 -7.06 3.93 3.09
N ALA A 403 -6.71 4.38 4.29
CA ALA A 403 -6.29 3.52 5.40
C ALA A 403 -7.43 3.37 6.43
N LYS A 404 -8.21 2.29 6.31
CA LYS A 404 -9.31 1.92 7.22
C LYS A 404 -9.23 0.45 7.64
N THR A 405 -10.01 0.07 8.65
CA THR A 405 -10.12 -1.33 9.05
C THR A 405 -10.51 -2.22 7.87
N GLN A 406 -9.86 -3.37 7.75
CA GLN A 406 -10.17 -4.38 6.74
C GLN A 406 -11.40 -5.23 7.08
N TYR A 407 -11.93 -5.08 8.29
CA TYR A 407 -12.98 -5.97 8.82
C TYR A 407 -14.41 -5.48 8.56
N SER A 408 -14.57 -4.31 7.94
CA SER A 408 -15.84 -3.65 7.66
C SER A 408 -15.68 -2.66 6.51
N PHE A 409 -16.75 -2.40 5.75
CA PHE A 409 -16.80 -1.28 4.80
C PHE A 409 -16.71 0.09 5.53
N SER A 410 -17.15 0.17 6.78
CA SER A 410 -17.06 1.36 7.63
C SER A 410 -15.73 1.47 8.39
N ASP A 411 -15.61 2.46 9.26
CA ASP A 411 -14.52 2.63 10.21
C ASP A 411 -14.64 1.69 11.43
N ASN A 412 -15.81 1.10 11.68
CA ASN A 412 -16.07 0.19 12.78
C ASN A 412 -15.82 -1.27 12.39
N ALA A 413 -14.74 -1.86 12.89
CA ALA A 413 -14.35 -3.25 12.62
C ALA A 413 -15.39 -4.32 13.03
N ALA A 414 -16.26 -3.99 13.99
CA ALA A 414 -17.31 -4.88 14.47
C ALA A 414 -18.58 -4.83 13.59
N ALA A 415 -18.75 -3.82 12.74
CA ALA A 415 -19.90 -3.72 11.85
C ALA A 415 -19.75 -4.73 10.70
N LYS A 416 -20.54 -5.81 10.76
CA LYS A 416 -20.55 -6.90 9.76
C LYS A 416 -21.59 -6.67 8.67
N GLY A 417 -21.59 -7.55 7.66
CA GLY A 417 -22.43 -7.39 6.47
C GLY A 417 -22.04 -6.18 5.63
N VAL A 418 -23.02 -5.32 5.32
CA VAL A 418 -22.88 -4.06 4.58
C VAL A 418 -23.47 -2.93 5.42
N PRO A 419 -22.69 -2.28 6.29
CA PRO A 419 -23.18 -1.14 7.07
C PRO A 419 -23.61 0.00 6.15
N THR A 420 -24.64 0.74 6.53
CA THR A 420 -25.16 1.89 5.78
C THR A 420 -25.36 3.09 6.70
N GLY A 421 -25.45 4.29 6.12
CA GLY A 421 -25.77 5.51 6.87
C GLY A 421 -24.65 6.03 7.78
N PHE A 422 -23.42 5.52 7.65
CA PHE A 422 -22.29 5.96 8.45
C PHE A 422 -21.54 7.12 7.79
N THR A 423 -20.95 8.00 8.60
CA THR A 423 -20.04 9.05 8.15
C THR A 423 -18.61 8.59 8.34
N LEU A 424 -17.76 8.75 7.32
CA LEU A 424 -16.38 8.30 7.36
C LEU A 424 -15.49 9.38 8.03
N PRO A 425 -14.87 9.12 9.19
CA PRO A 425 -14.07 10.13 9.89
C PRO A 425 -12.62 10.13 9.41
N ILE A 426 -12.21 11.20 8.72
CA ILE A 426 -10.83 11.43 8.28
C ILE A 426 -10.07 12.18 9.38
N ARG A 427 -9.19 11.46 10.08
CA ARG A 427 -8.48 12.00 11.25
C ARG A 427 -7.21 12.76 10.89
N ASP A 428 -6.52 12.30 9.86
CA ASP A 428 -5.22 12.80 9.40
C ASP A 428 -5.09 12.43 7.91
N VAL A 429 -4.29 13.20 7.17
CA VAL A 429 -4.00 12.95 5.75
C VAL A 429 -2.51 13.04 5.54
N ARG A 430 -1.94 11.99 4.94
CA ARG A 430 -0.51 11.91 4.66
C ARG A 430 -0.26 11.70 3.18
N ALA A 431 0.97 11.97 2.75
CA ALA A 431 1.37 11.78 1.36
C ALA A 431 2.63 10.92 1.26
N SER A 432 2.56 9.91 0.41
CA SER A 432 3.71 9.14 -0.07
C SER A 432 3.99 9.60 -1.50
N VAL A 433 4.63 10.77 -1.63
CA VAL A 433 4.79 11.50 -2.90
C VAL A 433 5.67 10.74 -3.91
N GLY A 434 6.73 10.08 -3.45
CA GLY A 434 7.56 9.23 -4.31
C GLY A 434 6.82 7.98 -4.79
N ALA A 435 6.01 7.37 -3.93
CA ALA A 435 5.13 6.28 -4.33
C ALA A 435 3.98 6.77 -5.24
N GLY A 436 3.54 8.02 -5.03
CA GLY A 436 2.61 8.75 -5.88
C GLY A 436 1.20 8.90 -5.31
N PHE A 437 0.92 8.67 -4.03
CA PHE A 437 -0.45 8.74 -3.51
C PHE A 437 -0.58 9.51 -2.20
N ILE A 438 -1.80 10.00 -1.94
CA ILE A 438 -2.22 10.59 -0.67
C ILE A 438 -3.02 9.53 0.10
N TYR A 439 -2.76 9.33 1.37
CA TYR A 439 -3.44 8.33 2.18
C TYR A 439 -4.14 8.94 3.41
N PRO A 440 -5.48 9.08 3.38
CA PRO A 440 -6.25 9.49 4.53
C PRO A 440 -6.33 8.36 5.56
N LEU A 441 -6.21 8.72 6.84
CA LEU A 441 -6.24 7.81 7.97
C LEU A 441 -7.62 7.84 8.64
N ILE A 442 -8.27 6.68 8.64
CA ILE A 442 -9.57 6.45 9.28
C ILE A 442 -9.35 5.58 10.52
N GLY A 443 -9.80 6.10 11.67
CA GLY A 443 -9.56 5.47 12.97
C GLY A 443 -8.10 5.52 13.42
N THR A 444 -7.74 4.65 14.36
CA THR A 444 -6.37 4.52 14.87
C THR A 444 -5.69 3.31 14.25
N MET A 445 -4.60 3.56 13.53
CA MET A 445 -3.85 2.53 12.81
C MET A 445 -2.42 2.48 13.35
N SER A 446 -1.97 1.30 13.75
CA SER A 446 -0.59 1.10 14.17
C SER A 446 0.24 0.62 12.99
N THR A 447 1.20 1.44 12.59
CA THR A 447 2.22 1.12 11.57
C THR A 447 3.37 0.28 12.11
N MET A 448 3.41 0.05 13.43
CA MET A 448 4.34 -0.86 14.09
C MET A 448 3.57 -1.87 14.95
N PRO A 449 3.45 -3.15 14.53
CA PRO A 449 2.74 -4.16 15.28
C PRO A 449 3.43 -4.45 16.62
N GLY A 450 2.71 -5.11 17.53
CA GLY A 450 3.29 -5.66 18.75
C GLY A 450 3.09 -7.17 18.80
N LEU A 451 3.92 -7.85 19.58
CA LEU A 451 3.78 -9.28 19.81
C LEU A 451 2.53 -9.59 20.67
N PRO A 452 1.85 -10.73 20.43
CA PRO A 452 0.81 -11.22 21.33
C PRO A 452 1.42 -11.78 22.62
N THR A 453 0.58 -12.08 23.63
CA THR A 453 1.03 -12.67 24.90
C THR A 453 1.79 -13.98 24.70
N ARG A 454 1.37 -14.81 23.72
CA ARG A 454 2.07 -16.02 23.30
C ARG A 454 2.51 -15.87 21.84
N PRO A 455 3.73 -15.36 21.58
CA PRO A 455 4.24 -15.18 20.23
C PRO A 455 4.58 -16.53 19.56
N CYS A 456 4.56 -16.58 18.23
CA CYS A 456 4.83 -17.81 17.47
C CYS A 456 6.24 -18.37 17.68
N PHE A 457 7.22 -17.53 18.00
CA PHE A 457 8.59 -17.98 18.27
C PHE A 457 8.73 -18.86 19.51
N PHE A 458 7.67 -19.06 20.30
CA PHE A 458 7.66 -20.09 21.34
C PHE A 458 7.68 -21.51 20.76
N ASP A 459 7.19 -21.67 19.52
CA ASP A 459 7.15 -22.96 18.81
C ASP A 459 8.25 -23.08 17.75
N ILE A 460 9.04 -22.02 17.55
CA ILE A 460 10.15 -22.01 16.59
C ILE A 460 11.37 -22.63 17.26
N ASP A 461 11.90 -23.67 16.64
CA ASP A 461 13.13 -24.33 17.07
C ASP A 461 13.85 -24.96 15.86
N MET A 462 14.97 -25.64 16.09
CA MET A 462 15.71 -26.39 15.09
C MET A 462 15.89 -27.83 15.54
N ASP A 463 15.52 -28.78 14.69
CA ASP A 463 15.95 -30.15 14.85
C ASP A 463 17.49 -30.20 14.71
N LEU A 464 18.18 -30.49 15.81
CA LEU A 464 19.65 -30.44 15.88
C LEU A 464 20.34 -31.60 15.14
N GLU A 465 19.61 -32.66 14.79
CA GLU A 465 20.16 -33.79 14.01
C GLU A 465 20.01 -33.53 12.51
N THR A 466 18.83 -33.06 12.09
CA THR A 466 18.53 -32.86 10.67
C THR A 466 18.83 -31.45 10.17
N GLY A 467 18.95 -30.48 11.07
CA GLY A 467 19.05 -29.05 10.76
C GLY A 467 17.74 -28.44 10.26
N MET A 468 16.62 -29.17 10.34
CA MET A 468 15.31 -28.66 9.88
C MET A 468 14.74 -27.64 10.87
N VAL A 469 14.18 -26.57 10.32
CA VAL A 469 13.46 -25.54 11.11
C VAL A 469 12.08 -26.07 11.49
N LEU A 470 11.73 -25.93 12.77
CA LEU A 470 10.44 -26.30 13.34
C LEU A 470 9.59 -25.04 13.59
N GLY A 471 8.26 -25.15 13.44
CA GLY A 471 7.29 -24.12 13.87
C GLY A 471 7.25 -22.80 13.08
N LEU A 472 7.93 -22.70 11.93
CA LEU A 472 7.94 -21.49 11.10
C LEU A 472 6.72 -21.36 10.16
N SER A 473 6.07 -22.47 9.79
CA SER A 473 4.94 -22.51 8.86
C SER A 473 3.95 -23.60 9.19
#